data_AF-A0A158KKZ7-F1
#
_entry.id   AF-A0A158KKZ7-F1
#
_cell.length_a   1.000
_cell.length_b   1.000
_cell.length_c   1.000
_cell.angle_alpha   90.00
_cell.angle_beta   90.00
_cell.angle_gamma   90.00
#
_symmetry.space_group_name_H-M   'P 1'
#
loop_
_entity.id
_entity.type
_entity.pdbx_description
1 polymer ?
#
loop_
_entity_poly.entity_id
_entity_poly.type
_entity_poly.pdbx_seq_one_letter_code
_entity_poly.pdbx_strand_id
1 'polypeptide(L)'
;MSTRSNPFENLASAEPKPDLSSFKPRTRTAKPAVDRAAIEQIAQEQDLSSRRPEKPVRKAARRNATGRNQQVNIKTTPEAVALLYELADKRGVPLGKVFEDALDALKKQD
;
A
#
# COMPACT_ATOMS: atom_id res chain seq x y z
N MET A 1 -31.94 -9.86 14.97
CA MET A 1 -30.46 -9.73 15.00
C MET A 1 -29.89 -11.08 14.62
N SER A 2 -29.10 -11.18 13.56
CA SER A 2 -28.49 -12.46 13.14
C SER A 2 -27.16 -12.63 13.86
N THR A 3 -27.05 -13.62 14.73
CA THR A 3 -25.82 -13.96 15.45
C THR A 3 -24.89 -14.76 14.52
N ARG A 4 -23.64 -14.32 14.38
CA ARG A 4 -22.61 -15.07 13.66
C ARG A 4 -22.30 -16.36 14.43
N SER A 5 -22.42 -17.50 13.78
CA SER A 5 -21.97 -18.78 14.34
C SER A 5 -20.45 -18.79 14.44
N ASN A 6 -19.93 -19.20 15.60
CA ASN A 6 -18.51 -19.34 15.82
C ASN A 6 -18.10 -20.81 15.58
N PRO A 7 -17.31 -21.13 14.54
CA PRO A 7 -16.92 -22.51 14.25
C PRO A 7 -15.93 -23.10 15.28
N PHE A 8 -15.42 -22.31 16.21
CA PHE A 8 -14.45 -22.75 17.23
C PHE A 8 -15.04 -22.96 18.62
N GLU A 9 -16.37 -22.88 18.77
CA GLU A 9 -17.06 -23.08 20.06
C GLU A 9 -16.74 -24.45 20.69
N ASN A 10 -16.56 -25.48 19.85
CA ASN A 10 -16.24 -26.84 20.28
C ASN A 10 -14.80 -27.02 20.81
N LEU A 11 -13.87 -26.11 20.50
CA LEU A 11 -12.48 -26.17 21.00
C LEU A 11 -12.32 -25.54 22.39
N ALA A 12 -13.18 -24.58 22.74
CA ALA A 12 -13.18 -23.97 24.06
C ALA A 12 -13.79 -24.89 25.13
N SER A 13 -14.74 -25.74 24.74
CA SER A 13 -15.51 -26.63 25.62
C SER A 13 -15.02 -28.08 25.64
N ALA A 14 -14.00 -28.43 24.85
CA ALA A 14 -13.44 -29.78 24.82
C ALA A 14 -12.55 -30.02 26.06
N GLU A 15 -13.07 -30.76 27.03
CA GLU A 15 -12.24 -31.44 28.03
C GLU A 15 -11.98 -32.89 27.59
N PRO A 16 -10.75 -33.41 27.75
CA PRO A 16 -9.61 -32.78 28.41
C PRO A 16 -8.85 -31.81 27.48
N LYS A 17 -8.46 -30.66 28.04
CA LYS A 17 -7.58 -29.70 27.36
C LYS A 17 -6.29 -30.42 26.94
N PRO A 18 -5.77 -30.18 25.72
CA PRO A 18 -4.55 -30.82 25.26
C PRO A 18 -3.38 -30.50 26.20
N ASP A 19 -2.65 -31.51 26.64
CA ASP A 19 -1.51 -31.35 27.53
C ASP A 19 -0.33 -30.71 26.77
N LEU A 20 -0.07 -29.43 27.08
CA LEU A 20 1.01 -28.64 26.50
C LEU A 20 2.33 -28.75 27.28
N SER A 21 2.40 -29.59 28.31
CA SER A 21 3.58 -29.74 29.19
C SER A 21 4.86 -30.15 28.45
N SER A 22 4.72 -30.81 27.29
CA SER A 22 5.81 -31.23 26.41
C SER A 22 6.32 -30.11 25.48
N PHE A 23 5.58 -29.01 25.33
CA PHE A 23 5.94 -27.91 24.44
C PHE A 23 6.98 -27.00 25.10
N LYS A 24 8.25 -27.41 25.03
CA LYS A 24 9.37 -26.62 25.54
C LYS A 24 10.04 -25.84 24.42
N PRO A 25 10.34 -24.53 24.61
CA PRO A 25 11.06 -23.75 23.62
C PRO A 25 12.45 -24.37 23.40
N ARG A 26 12.83 -24.57 22.14
CA ARG A 26 14.15 -25.09 21.78
C ARG A 26 15.21 -24.11 22.27
N THR A 27 16.15 -24.60 23.07
CA THR A 27 17.32 -23.82 23.48
C THR A 27 18.13 -23.46 22.25
N ARG A 28 18.27 -22.16 21.99
CA ARG A 28 19.07 -21.66 20.87
C ARG A 28 20.53 -21.81 21.26
N THR A 29 21.19 -22.85 20.77
CA THR A 29 22.65 -22.86 20.72
C THR A 29 23.10 -21.71 19.82
N ALA A 30 24.06 -20.92 20.29
CA ALA A 30 24.64 -19.87 19.47
C ALA A 30 25.20 -20.51 18.20
N LYS A 31 24.71 -20.07 17.03
CA LYS A 31 25.28 -20.54 15.76
C LYS A 31 26.77 -20.16 15.75
N PRO A 32 27.66 -21.05 15.28
CA PRO A 32 29.06 -20.70 15.11
C PRO A 32 29.15 -19.46 14.22
N ALA A 33 29.89 -18.46 14.66
CA ALA A 33 30.14 -17.25 13.89
C ALA A 33 31.04 -17.64 12.71
N VAL A 34 30.44 -17.95 11.57
CA VAL A 34 31.18 -18.16 10.33
C VAL A 34 31.74 -16.82 9.87
N ASP A 35 33.01 -16.81 9.47
CA ASP A 35 33.66 -15.62 8.94
C ASP A 35 32.97 -15.17 7.66
N ARG A 36 32.57 -13.89 7.63
CA ARG A 36 31.86 -13.29 6.51
C ARG A 36 32.74 -13.21 5.27
N ALA A 37 34.05 -13.05 5.44
CA ALA A 37 35.00 -13.00 4.33
C ALA A 37 35.05 -14.34 3.57
N ALA A 38 35.02 -15.46 4.30
CA ALA A 38 34.99 -16.79 3.70
C ALA A 38 33.69 -17.03 2.90
N ILE A 39 32.55 -16.51 3.39
CA ILE A 39 31.27 -16.60 2.67
C ILE A 39 31.29 -15.78 1.38
N GLU A 40 31.91 -14.60 1.39
CA GLU A 40 32.04 -13.75 0.20
C GLU A 40 32.96 -14.37 -0.87
N GLN A 41 34.07 -15.00 -0.45
CA GLN A 41 34.97 -15.72 -1.36
C GLN A 41 34.26 -16.90 -2.05
N ILE A 42 33.58 -17.74 -1.27
CA ILE A 42 32.82 -18.88 -1.81
C ILE A 42 31.72 -18.38 -2.76
N ALA A 43 31.03 -17.29 -2.43
CA ALA A 43 29.99 -16.72 -3.29
C ALA A 43 30.56 -16.22 -4.62
N GLN A 44 31.75 -15.61 -4.63
CA GLN A 44 32.43 -15.18 -5.85
C GLN A 44 32.90 -16.37 -6.70
N GLU A 45 33.49 -17.39 -6.08
CA GLU A 45 33.95 -18.61 -6.77
C GLU A 45 32.79 -19.38 -7.43
N GLN A 46 31.59 -19.33 -6.83
CA GLN A 46 30.39 -20.01 -7.32
C GLN A 46 29.51 -19.13 -8.22
N ASP A 47 30.00 -17.95 -8.64
CA ASP A 47 29.26 -16.94 -9.41
C ASP A 47 27.89 -16.55 -8.80
N LEU A 48 27.78 -16.67 -7.47
CA LEU A 48 26.62 -16.26 -6.68
C LEU A 48 26.72 -14.78 -6.32
N SER A 49 26.96 -13.94 -7.32
CA SER A 49 27.04 -12.49 -7.15
C SER A 49 25.69 -11.93 -6.69
N SER A 50 25.65 -11.36 -5.49
CA SER A 50 24.44 -10.70 -4.97
C SER A 50 24.04 -9.54 -5.88
N ARG A 51 22.77 -9.48 -6.31
CA ARG A 51 22.21 -8.29 -6.99
C ARG A 51 22.09 -7.14 -6.00
N ARG A 52 23.22 -6.51 -5.65
CA ARG A 52 23.18 -5.27 -4.86
C ARG A 52 22.48 -4.22 -5.72
N PRO A 53 21.41 -3.58 -5.24
CA PRO A 53 20.81 -2.48 -5.99
C PRO A 53 21.87 -1.40 -6.14
N GLU A 54 22.20 -1.03 -7.37
CA GLU A 54 22.98 0.17 -7.64
C GLU A 54 22.24 1.35 -7.01
N LYS A 55 22.95 2.22 -6.29
CA LYS A 55 22.35 3.39 -5.65
C LYS A 55 21.59 4.17 -6.73
N PRO A 56 20.26 4.34 -6.63
CA PRO A 56 19.52 5.02 -7.67
C PRO A 56 20.03 6.45 -7.76
N VAL A 57 20.60 6.82 -8.91
CA VAL A 57 20.82 8.22 -9.26
C VAL A 57 19.45 8.88 -9.21
N ARG A 58 19.20 9.69 -8.16
CA ARG A 58 17.94 10.42 -8.01
C ARG A 58 17.84 11.42 -9.16
N LYS A 59 17.27 10.99 -10.28
CA LYS A 59 16.79 11.89 -11.32
C LYS A 59 15.80 12.82 -10.62
N ALA A 60 16.07 14.13 -10.64
CA ALA A 60 15.18 15.13 -10.09
C ALA A 60 13.78 14.83 -10.62
N ALA A 61 12.85 14.58 -9.70
CA ALA A 61 11.47 14.30 -10.06
C ALA A 61 10.93 15.56 -10.72
N ARG A 62 10.96 15.61 -12.06
CA ARG A 62 10.23 16.58 -12.88
C ARG A 62 8.74 16.24 -12.79
N ARG A 63 8.19 16.23 -11.58
CA ARG A 63 6.76 16.18 -11.36
C ARG A 63 6.31 17.61 -11.47
N ASN A 64 5.75 17.97 -12.62
CA ASN A 64 4.92 19.16 -12.73
C ASN A 64 3.69 18.94 -11.84
N ALA A 65 3.85 19.12 -10.53
CA ALA A 65 2.77 18.97 -9.57
C ALA A 65 1.88 20.19 -9.73
N THR A 66 0.76 20.03 -10.44
CA THR A 66 -0.23 21.07 -10.69
C THR A 66 -0.96 21.57 -9.43
N GLY A 67 -0.49 21.22 -8.22
CA GLY A 67 -1.03 21.64 -6.92
C GLY A 67 -2.34 20.96 -6.49
N ARG A 68 -3.02 20.25 -7.39
CA ARG A 68 -4.32 19.59 -7.15
C ARG A 68 -4.17 18.27 -6.39
N ASN A 69 -3.85 18.35 -5.10
CA ASN A 69 -3.63 17.20 -4.22
C ASN A 69 -4.73 16.97 -3.17
N GLN A 70 -5.71 17.88 -3.07
CA GLN A 70 -6.83 17.76 -2.14
C GLN A 70 -7.99 17.03 -2.81
N GLN A 71 -8.62 16.11 -2.06
CA GLN A 71 -9.77 15.36 -2.53
C GLN A 71 -11.06 15.92 -1.92
N VAL A 72 -12.10 16.02 -2.75
CA VAL A 72 -13.44 16.43 -2.35
C VAL A 72 -14.38 15.25 -2.59
N ASN A 73 -14.91 14.65 -1.52
CA ASN A 73 -15.79 13.49 -1.60
C ASN A 73 -17.26 13.91 -1.70
N ILE A 74 -17.71 14.27 -2.90
CA ILE A 74 -19.10 14.64 -3.15
C ILE A 74 -19.80 13.54 -3.94
N LYS A 75 -21.05 13.26 -3.57
CA LYS A 75 -21.97 12.44 -4.37
C LYS A 75 -22.83 13.36 -5.23
N THR A 76 -22.96 13.05 -6.52
CA THR A 76 -23.68 13.88 -7.50
C THR A 76 -24.61 13.01 -8.35
N THR A 77 -25.47 13.65 -9.17
CA THR A 77 -26.31 12.95 -10.14
C THR A 77 -25.48 12.46 -11.34
N PRO A 78 -25.91 11.40 -12.04
CA PRO A 78 -25.21 10.90 -13.23
C PRO A 78 -25.10 11.95 -14.33
N GLU A 79 -26.11 12.81 -14.48
CA GLU A 79 -26.12 13.91 -15.45
C GLU A 79 -25.02 14.94 -15.16
N ALA A 80 -24.83 15.31 -13.89
CA ALA A 80 -23.79 16.24 -13.49
C ALA A 80 -22.38 15.67 -13.73
N VAL A 81 -22.21 14.35 -13.52
CA VAL A 81 -20.95 13.66 -13.84
C VAL A 81 -20.68 13.72 -15.34
N ALA A 82 -21.66 13.35 -16.18
CA ALA A 82 -21.51 13.35 -17.62
C ALA A 82 -21.12 14.75 -18.15
N LEU A 83 -21.80 15.79 -17.67
CA LEU A 83 -21.51 17.18 -18.05
C LEU A 83 -20.10 17.62 -17.62
N LEU A 84 -19.64 17.22 -16.43
CA LEU A 84 -18.29 17.55 -15.96
C LEU A 84 -17.20 16.94 -16.88
N TYR A 85 -17.37 15.68 -17.28
CA TYR A 85 -16.45 15.01 -18.20
C TYR A 85 -16.48 15.65 -19.59
N GLU A 86 -17.67 15.92 -20.13
CA GLU A 86 -17.82 16.58 -21.43
C GLU A 86 -17.11 17.95 -21.47
N LEU A 87 -17.25 18.74 -20.40
CA LEU A 87 -16.58 20.04 -20.27
C LEU A 87 -15.06 19.91 -20.17
N ALA A 88 -14.57 18.89 -19.46
CA ALA A 88 -13.14 18.62 -19.34
C ALA A 88 -12.54 18.23 -20.70
N ASP A 89 -13.21 17.35 -21.44
CA ASP A 89 -12.78 16.87 -22.76
C ASP A 89 -12.78 18.02 -23.78
N LYS A 90 -13.86 18.81 -23.82
CA LYS A 90 -13.97 19.98 -24.71
C LYS A 90 -12.86 21.01 -24.49
N ARG A 91 -12.42 21.18 -23.25
CA ARG A 91 -11.39 22.17 -22.86
C ARG A 91 -9.97 21.58 -22.84
N GLY A 92 -9.84 20.26 -22.91
CA GLY A 92 -8.54 19.57 -22.79
C GLY A 92 -7.87 19.78 -21.43
N VAL A 93 -8.66 19.97 -20.36
CA VAL A 93 -8.15 20.25 -19.00
C VAL A 93 -8.59 19.15 -18.02
N PRO A 94 -7.83 18.91 -16.93
CA PRO A 94 -8.24 17.95 -15.90
C PRO A 94 -9.54 18.39 -15.20
N LEU A 95 -10.32 17.42 -14.73
CA LEU A 95 -11.60 17.64 -14.02
C LEU A 95 -11.50 18.67 -12.88
N GLY A 96 -10.40 18.63 -12.12
CA GLY A 96 -10.17 19.58 -11.03
C GLY A 96 -10.12 21.04 -11.48
N LYS A 97 -9.61 21.33 -12.69
CA LYS A 97 -9.60 22.69 -13.25
C LYS A 97 -11.00 23.16 -13.62
N VAL A 98 -11.82 22.28 -14.19
CA VAL A 98 -13.22 22.58 -14.52
C VAL A 98 -14.01 22.89 -13.24
N PHE A 99 -13.77 22.11 -12.18
CA PHE A 99 -14.37 22.35 -10.87
C PHE A 99 -13.96 23.71 -10.27
N GLU A 100 -12.67 24.05 -10.30
CA GLU A 100 -12.18 25.38 -9.88
C GLU A 100 -12.86 26.52 -10.66
N ASP A 101 -12.93 26.41 -12.00
CA ASP A 101 -13.58 27.41 -12.86
C ASP A 101 -15.08 27.57 -12.54
N ALA A 102 -15.76 26.46 -12.24
CA ALA A 102 -17.17 26.47 -11.88
C ALA A 102 -17.40 27.20 -10.55
N LEU A 103 -16.54 26.99 -9.55
CA LEU A 103 -16.59 27.71 -8.28
C LEU A 103 -16.31 29.21 -8.44
N ASP A 104 -15.33 29.57 -9.26
CA ASP A 104 -15.03 30.98 -9.56
C ASP A 104 -16.18 31.66 -10.29
N ALA A 105 -16.86 30.96 -11.21
CA ALA A 105 -18.04 31.47 -11.90
C ALA A 105 -19.22 31.66 -10.93
N LEU A 106 -19.45 30.70 -10.02
CA LEU A 106 -20.50 30.80 -9.01
C LEU A 106 -20.27 31.99 -8.08
N LYS A 107 -19.03 32.17 -7.60
CA LYS A 107 -18.64 33.29 -6.73
C LYS A 107 -18.83 34.68 -7.36
N LYS A 108 -18.81 34.77 -8.69
CA LYS A 108 -19.07 36.04 -9.41
C LYS A 108 -20.55 36.36 -9.57
N GLN A 109 -21.41 35.36 -9.41
CA GLN A 109 -22.86 35.52 -9.51
C GLN A 109 -23.50 35.87 -8.17
N ASP A 110 -22.83 35.53 -7.06
CA ASP A 110 -23.14 35.96 -5.70
C ASP A 110 -22.61 37.38 -5.40
#